data_AF-A0A978SMX3-F1
#
_entry.id   AF-A0A978SMX3-F1
#
_cell.length_a   1.000
_cell.length_b   1.000
_cell.length_c   1.000
_cell.angle_alpha   90.00
_cell.angle_beta   90.00
_cell.angle_gamma   90.00
#
_symmetry.space_group_name_H-M   'P 1'
#
loop_
_entity.id
_entity.type
_entity.pdbx_description
1 polymer ?
#
loop_
_entity_poly.entity_id
_entity_poly.type
_entity_poly.pdbx_seq_one_letter_code
_entity_poly.pdbx_strand_id
1 'polypeptide(L)'
;MLNYPKLPMILLALLTTGLLGYNRIAIAAEPQPFDRATLHPELAKVQWLDFNHREGDFSANFTELLRILDKDSDHLHAHTRLLLRAIEWNEKGRKESLLLRGDDLEQAEQWLAQNVGKEPQPTELQQSYVSNSRTVEDAQQQATQILQAAAAKGEQAEQKLLEAERSLQEATAKGKRRLLIGTIVGAIGLVIAGVSGWFALQASLFADPI
;
A
#
# COMPACT_ATOMS: atom_id res chain seq x y z
N MET A 1 19.71 -67.62 1.64
CA MET A 1 20.02 -66.59 2.65
C MET A 1 19.93 -65.24 1.95
N LEU A 2 18.94 -64.43 2.33
CA LEU A 2 18.58 -63.18 1.66
C LEU A 2 19.70 -62.13 1.78
N ASN A 3 20.23 -61.71 0.64
CA ASN A 3 21.10 -60.55 0.49
C ASN A 3 20.20 -59.34 0.15
N TYR A 4 20.04 -58.41 1.10
CA TYR A 4 19.31 -57.17 0.89
C TYR A 4 20.30 -56.02 0.64
N PRO A 5 20.41 -55.46 -0.58
CA PRO A 5 21.15 -54.24 -0.79
C PRO A 5 20.23 -53.01 -0.72
N LYS A 6 20.51 -52.13 0.25
CA LYS A 6 20.33 -50.67 0.20
C LYS A 6 18.95 -50.14 -0.24
N LEU A 7 17.94 -50.33 0.61
CA LEU A 7 16.69 -49.57 0.54
C LEU A 7 16.34 -48.76 1.82
N PRO A 8 17.23 -47.93 2.40
CA PRO A 8 16.78 -46.97 3.42
C PRO A 8 17.24 -45.52 3.16
N MET A 9 17.10 -44.99 1.95
CA MET A 9 17.30 -43.53 1.74
C MET A 9 16.29 -42.89 0.77
N ILE A 10 15.83 -43.61 -0.25
CA ILE A 10 14.80 -43.09 -1.18
C ILE A 10 13.42 -42.99 -0.49
N LEU A 11 13.06 -43.94 0.38
CA LEU A 11 11.79 -43.89 1.11
C LEU A 11 11.73 -42.74 2.13
N LEU A 12 12.86 -42.35 2.72
CA LEU A 12 12.90 -41.32 3.75
C LEU A 12 12.74 -39.90 3.15
N ALA A 13 13.26 -39.68 1.93
CA ALA A 13 13.09 -38.41 1.21
C ALA A 13 11.64 -38.20 0.70
N LEU A 14 10.93 -39.29 0.36
CA LEU A 14 9.55 -39.20 -0.11
C LEU A 14 8.56 -38.87 1.02
N LEU A 15 8.82 -39.34 2.24
CA LEU A 15 7.95 -39.11 3.40
C LEU A 15 8.04 -37.70 3.99
N THR A 16 9.22 -37.07 3.98
CA THR A 16 9.36 -35.67 4.45
C THR A 16 8.82 -34.65 3.45
N THR A 17 8.74 -35.00 2.16
CA THR A 17 8.26 -34.09 1.11
C THR A 17 6.76 -34.23 0.80
N GLY A 18 6.06 -35.16 1.45
CA GLY A 18 4.60 -35.33 1.32
C GLY A 18 3.77 -34.27 2.06
N LEU A 19 4.40 -33.42 2.88
CA LEU A 19 3.73 -32.35 3.64
C LEU A 19 3.65 -31.02 2.88
N LEU A 20 4.32 -30.92 1.72
CA LEU A 20 4.31 -29.75 0.86
C LEU A 20 3.58 -30.15 -0.42
N GLY A 21 2.36 -29.64 -0.63
CA GLY A 21 1.45 -29.97 -1.73
C GLY A 21 1.96 -29.60 -3.12
N TYR A 22 3.07 -30.21 -3.54
CA TYR A 22 3.60 -30.14 -4.90
C TYR A 22 2.84 -31.08 -5.81
N ASN A 23 2.28 -30.56 -6.91
CA ASN A 23 1.87 -31.38 -8.04
C ASN A 23 3.13 -31.98 -8.69
N ARG A 24 3.41 -33.26 -8.42
CA ARG A 24 4.57 -33.95 -8.97
C ARG A 24 4.18 -34.63 -10.27
N ILE A 25 5.02 -34.53 -11.30
CA ILE A 25 4.99 -35.42 -12.46
C ILE A 25 6.13 -36.42 -12.27
N ALA A 26 5.81 -37.70 -12.11
CA ALA A 26 6.82 -38.75 -12.12
C ALA A 26 7.11 -39.11 -13.58
N ILE A 27 8.31 -38.79 -14.03
CA ILE A 27 8.81 -39.22 -15.34
C ILE A 27 9.52 -40.56 -15.11
N ALA A 28 8.84 -41.67 -15.42
CA ALA A 28 9.49 -42.97 -15.50
C ALA A 28 9.97 -43.20 -16.93
N ALA A 29 11.29 -43.20 -17.12
CA ALA A 29 11.93 -43.65 -18.35
C ALA A 29 12.53 -45.04 -18.08
N GLU A 30 11.69 -46.07 -17.95
CA GLU A 30 12.17 -47.44 -17.82
C GLU A 30 11.48 -48.40 -18.81
N PRO A 31 12.20 -49.36 -19.43
CA PRO A 31 11.70 -50.14 -20.57
C PRO A 31 10.73 -51.28 -20.19
N GLN A 32 10.33 -51.40 -18.92
CA GLN A 32 9.56 -52.54 -18.44
C GLN A 32 8.17 -52.11 -17.96
N PRO A 33 7.10 -52.80 -18.38
CA PRO A 33 5.75 -52.51 -17.91
C PRO A 33 5.66 -52.82 -16.41
N PHE A 34 5.47 -51.81 -15.58
CA PHE A 34 5.18 -52.00 -14.15
C PHE A 34 3.67 -51.90 -13.90
N ASP A 35 3.14 -52.76 -13.03
CA ASP A 35 1.71 -52.77 -12.70
C ASP A 35 1.38 -51.66 -11.69
N ARG A 36 0.60 -50.68 -12.14
CA ARG A 36 0.16 -49.53 -11.32
C ARG A 36 -0.67 -49.96 -10.10
N ALA A 37 -1.27 -51.14 -10.11
CA ALA A 37 -2.04 -51.68 -8.98
C ALA A 37 -1.16 -52.04 -7.78
N THR A 38 0.16 -52.15 -7.96
CA THR A 38 1.13 -52.46 -6.90
C THR A 38 1.73 -51.22 -6.24
N LEU A 39 1.42 -50.01 -6.73
CA LEU A 39 1.95 -48.77 -6.19
C LEU A 39 1.23 -48.34 -4.90
N HIS A 40 1.96 -47.67 -4.02
CA HIS A 40 1.40 -47.01 -2.85
C HIS A 40 0.31 -45.99 -3.29
N PRO A 41 -0.82 -45.85 -2.58
CA PRO A 41 -1.97 -45.02 -3.01
C PRO A 41 -1.60 -43.58 -3.36
N GLU A 42 -0.62 -43.01 -2.66
CA GLU A 42 -0.12 -41.64 -2.93
C GLU A 42 0.65 -41.51 -4.24
N LEU A 43 1.30 -42.57 -4.73
CA LEU A 43 2.01 -42.59 -6.02
C LEU A 43 1.06 -42.87 -7.20
N ALA A 44 -0.09 -43.47 -6.94
CA ALA A 44 -1.14 -43.66 -7.94
C ALA A 44 -1.83 -42.33 -8.33
N LYS A 45 -1.77 -41.31 -7.45
CA LYS A 45 -2.34 -39.97 -7.69
C LYS A 45 -1.47 -39.07 -8.57
N VAL A 46 -0.22 -39.47 -8.80
CA VAL A 46 0.76 -38.71 -9.58
C VAL A 46 0.42 -38.82 -11.07
N GLN A 47 0.62 -37.73 -11.83
CA GLN A 47 0.43 -37.78 -13.28
C GLN A 47 1.59 -38.56 -13.93
N TRP A 48 1.27 -39.70 -14.55
CA TRP A 48 2.23 -40.55 -15.25
C TRP A 48 2.18 -40.26 -16.75
N LEU A 49 3.34 -39.88 -17.33
CA LEU A 49 3.49 -39.73 -18.77
C LEU A 49 4.17 -40.97 -19.35
N ASP A 50 3.50 -41.63 -20.30
CA ASP A 50 4.07 -42.74 -21.06
C ASP A 50 4.84 -42.18 -22.27
N PHE A 51 6.17 -42.22 -22.20
CA PHE A 51 7.07 -41.72 -23.25
C PHE A 51 7.13 -42.61 -24.50
N ASN A 52 6.46 -43.76 -24.52
CA ASN A 52 6.46 -44.70 -25.65
C ASN A 52 5.15 -44.72 -26.43
N HIS A 53 4.16 -43.90 -26.07
CA HIS A 53 2.83 -43.94 -26.67
C HIS A 53 2.78 -43.57 -28.17
N ARG A 54 3.79 -42.84 -28.69
CA ARG A 54 3.88 -42.45 -30.11
C ARG A 54 5.13 -42.99 -30.82
N GLU A 55 5.35 -44.30 -30.75
CA GLU A 55 6.36 -45.02 -31.54
C GLU A 55 7.79 -44.42 -31.50
N GLY A 56 8.16 -43.78 -30.39
CA GLY A 56 9.49 -43.18 -30.23
C GLY A 56 9.70 -41.82 -30.89
N ASP A 57 8.65 -41.10 -31.32
CA ASP A 57 8.78 -39.68 -31.67
C ASP A 57 9.04 -38.85 -30.40
N PHE A 58 10.32 -38.73 -30.09
CA PHE A 58 10.84 -37.95 -28.97
C PHE A 58 10.33 -36.50 -28.99
N SER A 59 10.22 -35.89 -30.18
CA SER A 59 9.78 -34.49 -30.30
C SER A 59 8.32 -34.34 -29.90
N ALA A 60 7.44 -35.22 -30.39
CA ALA A 60 6.02 -35.19 -30.03
C ALA A 60 5.77 -35.50 -28.55
N ASN A 61 6.52 -36.46 -27.98
CA ASN A 61 6.41 -36.81 -26.56
C ASN A 61 7.00 -35.72 -25.64
N PHE A 62 8.06 -35.04 -26.07
CA PHE A 62 8.64 -33.90 -25.36
C PHE A 62 7.75 -32.65 -25.43
N THR A 63 7.11 -32.37 -26.57
CA THR A 63 6.12 -31.29 -26.67
C THR A 63 4.90 -31.56 -25.78
N GLU A 64 4.47 -32.81 -25.66
CA GLU A 64 3.38 -33.18 -24.73
C GLU A 64 3.81 -33.04 -23.27
N LEU A 65 5.05 -33.41 -22.92
CA LEU A 65 5.62 -33.15 -21.60
C LEU A 65 5.64 -31.65 -21.29
N LEU A 66 6.11 -30.83 -22.24
CA LEU A 66 6.13 -29.38 -22.09
C LEU A 66 4.71 -28.84 -21.93
N ARG A 67 3.74 -29.29 -22.71
CA ARG A 67 2.33 -28.89 -22.58
C ARG A 67 1.72 -29.25 -21.22
N ILE A 68 2.14 -30.37 -20.64
CA ILE A 68 1.68 -30.82 -19.32
C ILE A 68 2.36 -29.99 -18.21
N LEU A 69 3.66 -29.72 -18.32
CA LEU A 69 4.41 -28.86 -17.38
C LEU A 69 3.98 -27.39 -17.47
N ASP A 70 3.57 -26.94 -18.63
CA ASP A 70 3.12 -25.57 -18.91
C ASP A 70 1.67 -25.34 -18.48
N LYS A 71 0.91 -26.41 -18.21
CA LYS A 71 -0.46 -26.33 -17.71
C LYS A 71 -0.45 -25.95 -16.22
N ASP A 72 -0.70 -24.66 -15.95
CA ASP A 72 -0.78 -24.01 -14.62
C ASP A 72 0.57 -23.76 -13.89
N SER A 73 1.64 -23.49 -14.64
CA SER A 73 2.95 -23.11 -14.07
C SER A 73 2.87 -21.83 -13.22
N ASP A 74 2.17 -20.80 -13.69
CA ASP A 74 2.05 -19.51 -12.99
C ASP A 74 1.28 -19.63 -11.66
N HIS A 75 0.20 -20.41 -11.64
CA HIS A 75 -0.57 -20.65 -10.42
C HIS A 75 0.29 -21.35 -9.36
N LEU A 76 1.00 -22.42 -9.76
CA LEU A 76 1.87 -23.19 -8.86
C LEU A 76 3.08 -22.38 -8.37
N HIS A 77 3.68 -21.58 -9.24
CA HIS A 77 4.79 -20.70 -8.87
C HIS A 77 4.35 -19.63 -7.87
N ALA A 78 3.23 -18.95 -8.13
CA ALA A 78 2.69 -17.95 -7.23
C ALA A 78 2.25 -18.57 -5.88
N HIS A 79 1.64 -19.76 -5.91
CA HIS A 79 1.30 -20.53 -4.71
C HIS A 79 2.55 -20.79 -3.87
N THR A 80 3.55 -21.45 -4.44
CA THR A 80 4.77 -21.84 -3.73
C THR A 80 5.53 -20.61 -3.20
N ARG A 81 5.68 -19.57 -4.02
CA ARG A 81 6.35 -18.33 -3.62
C ARG A 81 5.66 -17.66 -2.45
N LEU A 82 4.33 -17.54 -2.50
CA LEU A 82 3.55 -16.93 -1.42
C LEU A 82 3.59 -17.79 -0.15
N LEU A 83 3.56 -19.11 -0.28
CA LEU A 83 3.65 -20.04 0.85
C LEU A 83 4.98 -19.92 1.58
N LEU A 84 6.10 -19.89 0.85
CA LEU A 84 7.43 -19.74 1.44
C LEU A 84 7.57 -18.44 2.23
N ARG A 85 7.07 -17.32 1.68
CA ARG A 85 7.06 -16.03 2.40
C ARG A 85 6.15 -16.06 3.63
N ALA A 86 4.99 -16.70 3.53
CA ALA A 86 4.06 -16.83 4.66
C ALA A 86 4.63 -17.71 5.78
N ILE A 87 5.36 -18.78 5.43
CA ILE A 87 6.10 -19.62 6.39
C ILE A 87 7.18 -18.79 7.08
N GLU A 88 8.02 -18.09 6.32
CA GLU A 88 9.07 -17.24 6.88
C GLU A 88 8.50 -16.18 7.82
N TRP A 89 7.43 -15.50 7.42
CA TRP A 89 6.71 -14.53 8.25
C TRP A 89 6.23 -15.16 9.55
N ASN A 90 5.61 -16.34 9.49
CA ASN A 90 5.10 -17.03 10.67
C ASN A 90 6.22 -17.50 11.60
N GLU A 91 7.29 -18.09 11.06
CA GLU A 91 8.46 -18.55 11.83
C GLU A 91 9.21 -17.39 12.50
N LYS A 92 9.26 -16.22 11.85
CA LYS A 92 9.90 -15.02 12.41
C LYS A 92 8.98 -14.26 13.38
N GLY A 93 7.89 -14.86 13.85
CA GLY A 93 6.99 -14.28 14.83
C GLY A 93 6.05 -13.22 14.26
N ARG A 94 5.66 -13.37 12.99
CA ARG A 94 4.70 -12.52 12.27
C ARG A 94 5.07 -11.03 12.22
N LYS A 95 6.36 -10.73 12.05
CA LYS A 95 6.88 -9.35 11.98
C LYS A 95 6.27 -8.58 10.80
N GLU A 96 5.83 -7.35 11.06
CA GLU A 96 5.28 -6.44 10.04
C GLU A 96 6.28 -6.09 8.92
N SER A 97 7.58 -6.15 9.20
CA SER A 97 8.63 -5.90 8.20
C SER A 97 8.69 -6.96 7.10
N LEU A 98 8.04 -8.11 7.29
CA LEU A 98 8.01 -9.22 6.34
C LEU A 98 6.69 -9.28 5.58
N LEU A 99 5.73 -8.40 5.88
CA LEU A 99 4.46 -8.33 5.17
C LEU A 99 4.64 -7.75 3.77
N LEU A 100 3.75 -8.15 2.86
CA LEU A 100 3.72 -7.64 1.49
C LEU A 100 3.27 -6.18 1.49
N ARG A 101 3.74 -5.41 0.51
CA ARG A 101 3.41 -3.99 0.32
C ARG A 101 3.32 -3.65 -1.16
N GLY A 102 2.58 -2.59 -1.49
CA GLY A 102 2.41 -2.11 -2.87
C GLY A 102 2.06 -3.23 -3.86
N ASP A 103 2.74 -3.25 -5.00
CA ASP A 103 2.49 -4.19 -6.11
C ASP A 103 2.55 -5.66 -5.70
N ASP A 104 3.43 -6.03 -4.75
CA ASP A 104 3.57 -7.41 -4.28
C ASP A 104 2.32 -7.87 -3.51
N LEU A 105 1.69 -6.94 -2.77
CA LEU A 105 0.43 -7.19 -2.06
C LEU A 105 -0.74 -7.28 -3.06
N GLU A 106 -0.81 -6.36 -4.01
CA GLU A 106 -1.88 -6.35 -5.02
C GLU A 106 -1.87 -7.62 -5.87
N GLN A 107 -0.69 -8.07 -6.31
CA GLN A 107 -0.54 -9.31 -7.05
C GLN A 107 -0.97 -10.54 -6.23
N ALA A 108 -0.64 -10.57 -4.93
CA ALA A 108 -1.01 -11.69 -4.07
C ALA A 108 -2.53 -11.77 -3.83
N GLU A 109 -3.19 -10.63 -3.68
CA GLU A 109 -4.65 -10.55 -3.56
C GLU A 109 -5.36 -10.95 -4.86
N GLN A 110 -4.86 -10.44 -5.99
CA GLN A 110 -5.39 -10.82 -7.29
C GLN A 110 -5.25 -12.32 -7.53
N TRP A 111 -4.10 -12.90 -7.16
CA TRP A 111 -3.88 -14.33 -7.23
C TRP A 111 -4.86 -15.11 -6.33
N LEU A 112 -5.11 -14.66 -5.09
CA LEU A 112 -6.11 -15.28 -4.21
C LEU A 112 -7.51 -15.24 -4.83
N ALA A 113 -7.90 -14.11 -5.42
CA ALA A 113 -9.22 -13.95 -6.03
C ALA A 113 -9.40 -14.80 -7.30
N GLN A 114 -8.35 -14.96 -8.11
CA GLN A 114 -8.41 -15.65 -9.40
C GLN A 114 -8.31 -17.17 -9.31
N ASN A 115 -7.83 -17.71 -8.19
CA ASN A 115 -7.52 -19.14 -8.06
C ASN A 115 -8.41 -19.87 -7.03
N VAL A 116 -9.59 -19.29 -6.73
CA VAL A 116 -10.62 -19.98 -5.93
C VAL A 116 -11.07 -21.25 -6.67
N GLY A 117 -10.96 -22.40 -6.00
CA GLY A 117 -11.38 -23.68 -6.59
C GLY A 117 -10.36 -24.31 -7.54
N LYS A 118 -9.18 -23.72 -7.71
CA LYS A 118 -8.05 -24.35 -8.39
C LYS A 118 -7.19 -25.16 -7.42
N GLU A 119 -6.64 -26.27 -7.92
CA GLU A 119 -5.68 -27.07 -7.16
C GLU A 119 -4.24 -26.70 -7.53
N PRO A 120 -3.35 -26.47 -6.54
CA PRO A 120 -3.59 -26.53 -5.10
C PRO A 120 -4.32 -25.29 -4.57
N GLN A 121 -5.28 -25.51 -3.66
CA GLN A 121 -5.99 -24.41 -3.00
C GLN A 121 -5.02 -23.52 -2.21
N PRO A 122 -5.27 -22.19 -2.15
CA PRO A 122 -4.55 -21.32 -1.23
C PRO A 122 -4.75 -21.76 0.23
N THR A 123 -3.63 -22.00 0.92
CA THR A 123 -3.62 -22.41 2.33
C THR A 123 -4.11 -21.28 3.25
N GLU A 124 -4.62 -21.63 4.43
CA GLU A 124 -5.03 -20.65 5.45
C GLU A 124 -3.87 -19.72 5.85
N LEU A 125 -2.63 -20.23 5.83
CA LEU A 125 -1.44 -19.44 6.15
C LEU A 125 -1.16 -18.38 5.08
N GLN A 126 -1.29 -18.72 3.79
CA GLN A 126 -1.17 -17.75 2.69
C GLN A 126 -2.26 -16.68 2.78
N GLN A 127 -3.52 -17.09 3.01
CA GLN A 127 -4.64 -16.17 3.16
C GLN A 127 -4.43 -15.21 4.35
N SER A 128 -4.01 -15.75 5.49
CA SER A 128 -3.70 -14.96 6.69
C SER A 128 -2.57 -13.98 6.45
N TYR A 129 -1.51 -14.40 5.75
CA TYR A 129 -0.36 -13.54 5.42
C TYR A 129 -0.76 -12.37 4.53
N VAL A 130 -1.57 -12.60 3.49
CA VAL A 130 -2.07 -11.53 2.61
C VAL A 130 -3.02 -10.60 3.37
N SER A 131 -3.95 -11.12 4.17
CA SER A 131 -4.88 -10.31 4.97
C SER A 131 -4.18 -9.44 6.04
N ASN A 132 -3.15 -9.97 6.71
CA ASN A 132 -2.33 -9.19 7.64
C ASN A 132 -1.56 -8.09 6.89
N SER A 133 -1.03 -8.41 5.71
CA SER A 133 -0.33 -7.44 4.87
C SER A 133 -1.25 -6.26 4.51
N ARG A 134 -2.48 -6.54 4.06
CA ARG A 134 -3.47 -5.50 3.76
C ARG A 134 -3.84 -4.65 4.96
N THR A 135 -4.11 -5.27 6.11
CA THR A 135 -4.43 -4.54 7.34
C THR A 135 -3.34 -3.54 7.73
N VAL A 136 -2.07 -3.95 7.65
CA VAL A 136 -0.94 -3.09 8.02
C VAL A 136 -0.71 -1.98 6.98
N GLU A 137 -0.83 -2.29 5.69
CA GLU A 137 -0.73 -1.30 4.61
C GLU A 137 -1.81 -0.21 4.76
N ASP A 138 -3.07 -0.61 4.98
CA ASP A 138 -4.19 0.32 5.17
C ASP A 138 -3.97 1.23 6.39
N ALA A 139 -3.48 0.67 7.51
CA ALA A 139 -3.14 1.45 8.69
C ALA A 139 -2.03 2.48 8.42
N GLN A 140 -1.00 2.10 7.65
CA GLN A 140 0.09 3.01 7.25
C GLN A 140 -0.41 4.13 6.33
N GLN A 141 -1.28 3.80 5.38
CA GLN A 141 -1.89 4.80 4.48
C GLN A 141 -2.76 5.79 5.26
N GLN A 142 -3.60 5.30 6.18
CA GLN A 142 -4.43 6.15 7.03
C GLN A 142 -3.58 7.06 7.93
N ALA A 143 -2.53 6.54 8.56
CA ALA A 143 -1.63 7.34 9.39
C ALA A 143 -0.97 8.46 8.58
N THR A 144 -0.53 8.15 7.35
CA THR A 144 0.08 9.13 6.45
C THR A 144 -0.90 10.23 6.07
N GLN A 145 -2.15 9.87 5.74
CA GLN A 145 -3.20 10.84 5.41
C GLN A 145 -3.52 11.75 6.60
N ILE A 146 -3.59 11.21 7.82
CA ILE A 146 -3.81 11.98 9.05
C ILE A 146 -2.68 12.97 9.27
N LEU A 147 -1.42 12.53 9.12
CA LEU A 147 -0.25 13.39 9.28
C LEU A 147 -0.22 14.53 8.24
N GLN A 148 -0.52 14.22 6.98
CA GLN A 148 -0.60 15.22 5.91
C GLN A 148 -1.73 16.22 6.17
N ALA A 149 -2.91 15.75 6.57
CA ALA A 149 -4.03 16.62 6.90
C ALA A 149 -3.74 17.50 8.12
N ALA A 150 -3.04 16.98 9.12
CA ALA A 150 -2.60 17.74 10.29
C ALA A 150 -1.59 18.83 9.90
N ALA A 151 -0.60 18.51 9.06
CA ALA A 151 0.37 19.46 8.55
C ALA A 151 -0.31 20.60 7.76
N ALA A 152 -1.20 20.27 6.82
CA ALA A 152 -1.93 21.26 6.03
C ALA A 152 -2.81 22.18 6.89
N LYS A 153 -3.48 21.64 7.92
CA LYS A 153 -4.25 22.46 8.89
C LYS A 153 -3.36 23.38 9.71
N GLY A 154 -2.16 22.93 10.07
CA GLY A 154 -1.16 23.75 10.76
C GLY A 154 -0.75 24.96 9.94
N GLU A 155 -0.39 24.75 8.67
CA GLU A 155 -0.03 25.82 7.73
C GLU A 155 -1.19 26.83 7.54
N GLN A 156 -2.41 26.33 7.40
CA GLN A 156 -3.60 27.19 7.29
C GLN A 156 -3.86 28.00 8.57
N ALA A 157 -3.62 27.42 9.74
CA ALA A 157 -3.79 28.12 11.01
C ALA A 157 -2.77 29.27 11.14
N GLU A 158 -1.52 29.03 10.75
CA GLU A 158 -0.47 30.05 10.76
C GLU A 158 -0.81 31.20 9.80
N GLN A 159 -1.26 30.88 8.57
CA GLN A 159 -1.70 31.90 7.62
C GLN A 159 -2.84 32.75 8.17
N LYS A 160 -3.86 32.13 8.78
CA LYS A 160 -4.97 32.84 9.41
C LYS A 160 -4.54 33.73 10.57
N LEU A 161 -3.54 33.32 11.35
CA LEU A 161 -2.98 34.14 12.42
C LEU A 161 -2.28 35.38 11.85
N LEU A 162 -1.48 35.21 10.79
CA LEU A 162 -0.81 36.33 10.11
C LEU A 162 -1.80 37.29 9.45
N GLU A 163 -2.85 36.76 8.82
CA GLU A 163 -3.95 37.56 8.26
C GLU A 163 -4.71 38.33 9.34
N ALA A 164 -5.02 37.66 10.46
CA ALA A 164 -5.66 38.30 11.60
C ALA A 164 -4.78 39.43 12.18
N GLU A 165 -3.48 39.20 12.34
CA GLU A 165 -2.54 40.21 12.82
C GLU A 165 -2.46 41.42 11.88
N ARG A 166 -2.38 41.20 10.56
CA ARG A 166 -2.45 42.27 9.56
C ARG A 166 -3.74 43.07 9.66
N SER A 167 -4.88 42.40 9.84
CA SER A 167 -6.17 43.06 9.95
C SER A 167 -6.26 43.99 11.18
N LEU A 168 -5.65 43.59 12.31
CA LEU A 168 -5.55 44.41 13.51
C LEU A 168 -4.62 45.61 13.29
N GLN A 169 -3.47 45.40 12.64
CA GLN A 169 -2.56 46.48 12.31
C GLN A 169 -3.21 47.52 11.39
N GLU A 170 -3.96 47.09 10.38
CA GLU A 170 -4.71 48.01 9.52
C GLU A 170 -5.80 48.78 10.29
N ALA A 171 -6.53 48.10 11.18
CA ALA A 171 -7.57 48.74 12.00
C ALA A 171 -6.96 49.81 12.92
N THR A 172 -5.82 49.52 13.56
CA THR A 172 -5.12 50.47 14.42
C THR A 172 -4.54 51.65 13.62
N ALA A 173 -3.97 51.41 12.44
CA ALA A 173 -3.44 52.45 11.57
C ALA A 173 -4.55 53.40 11.08
N LYS A 174 -5.71 52.85 10.68
CA LYS A 174 -6.90 53.64 10.29
C LYS A 174 -7.40 54.50 11.46
N GLY A 175 -7.44 53.95 12.67
CA GLY A 175 -7.82 54.69 13.88
C GLY A 175 -6.92 55.89 14.16
N LYS A 176 -5.59 55.68 14.16
CA LYS A 176 -4.59 56.76 14.32
C LYS A 176 -4.72 57.83 13.22
N ARG A 177 -4.94 57.42 11.97
CA ARG A 177 -5.12 58.35 10.84
C ARG A 177 -6.38 59.21 10.98
N ARG A 178 -7.51 58.63 11.41
CA ARG A 178 -8.74 59.39 11.69
C ARG A 178 -8.55 60.39 12.82
N LEU A 179 -7.83 60.01 13.88
CA LEU A 179 -7.49 60.92 14.98
C LEU A 179 -6.64 62.10 14.49
N LEU A 180 -5.58 61.83 13.71
CA LEU A 180 -4.70 62.85 13.13
C LEU A 180 -5.42 63.81 12.18
N ILE A 181 -6.32 63.29 11.32
CA ILE A 181 -7.11 64.14 10.43
C ILE A 181 -8.08 65.01 11.25
N GLY A 182 -8.75 64.43 12.24
CA GLY A 182 -9.67 65.16 13.11
C GLY A 182 -8.97 66.30 13.87
N THR A 183 -7.76 66.06 14.39
CA THR A 183 -6.99 67.11 15.08
C THR A 183 -6.56 68.24 14.15
N ILE A 184 -6.11 67.92 12.93
CA ILE A 184 -5.75 68.95 11.93
C ILE A 184 -6.98 69.77 11.53
N VAL A 185 -8.11 69.13 11.23
CA VAL A 185 -9.36 69.81 10.84
C VAL A 185 -9.87 70.71 11.98
N GLY A 186 -9.84 70.22 13.22
CA GLY A 186 -10.21 71.02 14.40
C GLY A 186 -9.31 72.23 14.60
N ALA A 187 -7.99 72.08 14.42
CA ALA A 187 -7.04 73.18 14.53
C ALA A 187 -7.28 74.26 13.45
N ILE A 188 -7.52 73.87 12.20
CA ILE A 188 -7.86 74.80 11.11
C ILE A 188 -9.15 75.57 11.42
N GLY A 189 -10.18 74.88 11.95
CA GLY A 189 -11.44 75.51 12.36
C GLY A 189 -11.24 76.58 13.43
N LEU A 190 -10.39 76.34 14.42
CA LEU A 190 -10.05 77.32 15.46
C LEU A 190 -9.35 78.55 14.88
N VAL A 191 -8.46 78.39 13.91
CA VAL A 191 -7.79 79.52 13.24
C VAL A 191 -8.79 80.38 12.48
N ILE A 192 -9.71 79.77 11.71
CA ILE A 192 -10.74 80.50 10.96
C ILE A 192 -11.68 81.26 11.89
N ALA A 193 -12.11 80.64 12.99
CA ALA A 193 -12.95 81.28 14.00
C ALA A 193 -12.24 82.46 14.67
N GLY A 194 -10.95 82.31 14.98
CA GLY A 194 -10.13 83.38 15.55
C GLY A 194 -9.97 84.58 14.62
N VAL A 195 -9.68 84.34 13.34
CA VAL A 195 -9.58 85.41 12.33
C VAL A 195 -10.92 86.11 12.12
N SER A 196 -12.02 85.37 12.09
CA SER A 196 -13.37 85.93 11.94
C SER A 196 -13.75 86.80 13.14
N GLY A 197 -13.43 86.34 14.36
CA GLY A 197 -13.64 87.10 15.59
C GLY A 197 -12.78 88.36 15.65
N TRP A 198 -11.51 88.29 15.25
CA TRP A 198 -10.62 89.45 15.17
C TRP A 198 -11.15 90.52 14.21
N PHE A 199 -11.61 90.10 13.02
CA PHE A 199 -12.21 91.01 12.03
C PHE A 199 -13.49 91.67 12.54
N ALA A 200 -14.37 90.92 13.22
CA ALA A 200 -15.59 91.48 13.82
C ALA A 200 -15.27 92.51 14.91
N LEU A 201 -14.26 92.23 15.74
CA LEU A 201 -13.81 93.16 16.78
C LEU A 201 -13.21 94.43 16.16
N GLN A 202 -12.41 94.29 15.10
CA GLN A 202 -11.83 95.41 14.38
C GLN A 202 -12.92 96.27 13.71
N ALA A 203 -13.93 95.65 13.09
CA ALA A 203 -15.07 96.37 12.53
C ALA A 203 -15.85 97.17 13.60
N SER A 204 -15.98 96.65 14.82
CA SER A 204 -16.65 97.35 15.92
C SER A 204 -15.87 98.54 16.47
N LEU A 205 -14.54 98.53 16.36
CA LEU A 205 -13.66 99.64 16.78
C LEU A 205 -13.67 100.84 15.83
N PHE A 206 -14.12 100.65 14.58
CA PHE A 206 -14.23 101.70 13.56
C PHE A 206 -15.68 102.11 13.27
N ALA A 207 -16.66 101.59 14.02
CA ALA A 207 -18.04 102.02 13.92
C ALA A 207 -18.25 103.26 14.80
N ASP A 208 -18.18 104.45 14.20
CA ASP A 208 -18.50 105.71 14.88
C ASP A 208 -20.00 105.77 15.25
N PRO A 209 -20.35 106.23 16.46
CA PRO A 209 -21.75 106.40 16.85
C PRO A 209 -22.35 107.60 16.10
N ILE A 210 -23.43 107.35 15.36
CA ILE A 210 -24.33 108.36 14.77
C ILE A 210 -25.29 108.87 15.85
#